data_AF-A0A392S799-F1
#
_entry.id   AF-A0A392S799-F1
#
_cell.length_a   1.000
_cell.length_b   1.000
_cell.length_c   1.000
_cell.angle_alpha   90.00
_cell.angle_beta   90.00
_cell.angle_gamma   90.00
#
_symmetry.space_group_name_H-M   'P 1'
#
loop_
_entity.id
_entity.type
_entity.pdbx_description
1 polymer ?
#
loop_
_entity_poly.entity_id
_entity_poly.type
_entity_poly.pdbx_seq_one_letter_code
_entity_poly.pdbx_strand_id
1 'polypeptide(L)'
;MEEEALVRKDPSLQGKSREEMSLSKFDGTVIKSVLAGIEITISRAHLAKLLGIEDYGKRISDYKSETYYRQCIKKEMYDVEQAAGKSNSMKDLYVVLFKVLISNII
;
A
#
# COMPACT_ATOMS: atom_id res chain seq x y z
N MET A 1 -11.33 -2.82 6.66
CA MET A 1 -10.39 -3.64 7.47
C MET A 1 -11.14 -4.86 8.03
N GLU A 2 -10.44 -5.93 8.43
CA GLU A 2 -11.08 -7.15 8.96
C GLU A 2 -11.95 -6.87 10.19
N GLU A 3 -11.47 -6.02 11.10
CA GLU A 3 -12.23 -5.52 12.26
C GLU A 3 -13.54 -4.83 11.83
N GLU A 4 -13.47 -3.90 10.88
CA GLU A 4 -14.65 -3.19 10.38
C GLU A 4 -15.67 -4.13 9.74
N ALA A 5 -15.20 -5.21 9.09
CA ALA A 5 -16.07 -6.22 8.50
C ALA A 5 -16.77 -7.07 9.59
N LEU A 6 -16.07 -7.38 10.68
CA LEU A 6 -16.66 -8.05 11.85
C LEU A 6 -17.64 -7.15 12.59
N VAL A 7 -17.30 -5.89 12.85
CA VAL A 7 -18.19 -4.92 13.51
C VAL A 7 -19.47 -4.68 12.69
N ARG A 8 -19.39 -4.71 11.36
CA ARG A 8 -20.59 -4.65 10.49
C ARG A 8 -21.49 -5.88 10.63
N LYS A 9 -20.92 -7.06 10.91
CA LYS A 9 -21.67 -8.30 11.12
C LYS A 9 -22.21 -8.40 12.55
N ASP A 10 -21.44 -7.93 13.52
CA ASP A 10 -21.76 -7.90 14.95
C ASP A 10 -21.38 -6.54 15.55
N PRO A 11 -22.34 -5.60 15.67
CA PRO A 11 -22.11 -4.28 16.22
C PRO A 11 -21.62 -4.29 17.68
N SER A 12 -21.80 -5.38 18.43
CA SER A 12 -21.34 -5.49 19.81
C SER A 12 -19.81 -5.56 19.95
N LEU A 13 -19.11 -5.78 18.84
CA LEU A 13 -17.65 -5.78 18.77
C LEU A 13 -17.07 -4.37 18.64
N GLN A 14 -17.90 -3.34 18.47
CA GLN A 14 -17.45 -1.96 18.38
C GLN A 14 -16.72 -1.53 19.66
N GLY A 15 -15.47 -1.09 19.52
CA GLY A 15 -14.63 -0.63 20.62
C GLY A 15 -13.83 -1.72 21.34
N LYS A 16 -13.97 -3.00 20.94
CA LYS A 16 -13.15 -4.10 21.46
C LYS A 16 -11.75 -4.12 20.82
N SER A 17 -10.78 -4.74 21.49
CA SER A 17 -9.46 -5.01 20.92
C SER A 17 -9.52 -6.14 19.86
N ARG A 18 -8.47 -6.26 19.04
CA ARG A 18 -8.35 -7.37 18.08
C ARG A 18 -8.34 -8.72 18.79
N GLU A 19 -7.61 -8.85 19.89
CA GLU A 19 -7.58 -10.09 20.67
C GLU A 19 -8.99 -10.43 21.19
N GLU A 20 -9.75 -9.44 21.67
CA GLU A 20 -11.13 -9.62 22.15
C GLU A 20 -12.10 -10.00 21.02
N MET A 21 -11.80 -9.62 19.77
CA MET A 21 -12.53 -10.05 18.57
C MET A 21 -12.05 -11.40 18.02
N SER A 22 -11.16 -12.10 18.73
CA SER A 22 -10.51 -13.34 18.26
C SER A 22 -9.76 -13.17 16.94
N LEU A 23 -9.25 -11.96 16.69
CA LEU A 23 -8.39 -11.65 15.55
C LEU A 23 -6.93 -11.77 15.93
N SER A 24 -6.10 -12.21 14.99
CA SER A 24 -4.65 -12.18 15.16
C SER A 24 -4.15 -10.74 15.31
N LYS A 25 -3.01 -10.57 15.98
CA LYS A 25 -2.33 -9.27 16.06
C LYS A 25 -2.11 -8.69 14.66
N PHE A 26 -2.33 -7.39 14.51
CA PHE A 26 -2.11 -6.72 13.24
C PHE A 26 -0.62 -6.40 13.09
N ASP A 27 0.08 -7.21 12.28
CA ASP A 27 1.50 -7.02 11.98
C ASP A 27 1.74 -6.18 10.71
N GLY A 28 0.67 -5.69 10.08
CA GLY A 28 0.72 -4.82 8.91
C GLY A 28 -0.26 -5.22 7.81
N THR A 29 -0.40 -4.36 6.82
CA THR A 29 -1.23 -4.63 5.64
C THR A 29 -0.50 -5.61 4.72
N VAL A 30 -1.18 -6.68 4.36
CA VAL A 30 -0.71 -7.68 3.40
C VAL A 30 -1.73 -7.86 2.29
N ILE A 31 -1.26 -8.24 1.10
CA ILE A 31 -2.12 -8.66 -0.01
C ILE A 31 -2.21 -10.17 0.05
N LYS A 32 -3.42 -10.70 0.25
CA LYS A 32 -3.68 -12.14 0.17
C LYS A 32 -4.31 -12.45 -1.19
N SER A 33 -3.81 -13.49 -1.86
CA SER A 33 -4.33 -13.97 -3.13
C SER A 33 -4.30 -15.49 -3.15
N VAL A 34 -5.21 -16.11 -3.90
CA VAL A 34 -5.22 -17.56 -4.12
C VAL A 34 -4.88 -17.83 -5.57
N LEU A 35 -3.73 -18.45 -5.81
CA LEU A 35 -3.29 -18.83 -7.15
C LEU A 35 -3.20 -20.34 -7.23
N ALA A 36 -4.01 -20.96 -8.11
CA ALA A 36 -4.07 -22.41 -8.29
C ALA A 36 -4.28 -23.20 -6.97
N GLY A 37 -5.08 -22.66 -6.05
CA GLY A 37 -5.35 -23.28 -4.75
C GLY A 37 -4.27 -23.06 -3.69
N ILE A 38 -3.20 -22.33 -4.01
CA ILE A 38 -2.16 -21.94 -3.06
C ILE A 38 -2.46 -20.53 -2.54
N GLU A 39 -2.56 -20.38 -1.22
CA GLU A 39 -2.67 -19.07 -0.59
C GLU A 39 -1.31 -18.36 -0.60
N ILE A 40 -1.25 -17.23 -1.29
CA ILE A 40 -0.07 -16.37 -1.41
C ILE A 40 -0.30 -15.12 -0.58
N THR A 41 0.65 -14.80 0.29
CA THR A 41 0.66 -13.55 1.07
C THR A 41 1.83 -12.68 0.63
N ILE A 42 1.53 -11.48 0.12
CA ILE A 42 2.51 -10.47 -0.29
C ILE A 42 2.54 -9.38 0.79
N SER A 43 3.68 -9.26 1.49
CA SER A 43 3.94 -8.24 2.49
C SER A 43 4.73 -7.07 1.89
N ARG A 44 4.84 -5.97 2.64
CA ARG A 44 5.72 -4.84 2.30
C ARG A 44 7.17 -5.29 2.08
N ALA A 45 7.67 -6.20 2.92
CA ALA A 45 9.03 -6.76 2.79
C ALA A 45 9.25 -7.52 1.48
N HIS A 46 8.22 -8.23 0.97
CA HIS A 46 8.30 -8.90 -0.33
C HIS A 46 8.44 -7.88 -1.47
N LEU A 47 7.70 -6.77 -1.41
CA LEU A 47 7.81 -5.69 -2.40
C LEU A 47 9.18 -5.00 -2.34
N ALA A 48 9.67 -4.69 -1.12
CA ALA A 48 10.99 -4.08 -0.94
C ALA A 48 12.11 -4.96 -1.52
N LYS A 49 12.06 -6.27 -1.23
CA LYS A 49 13.00 -7.26 -1.78
C LYS A 49 12.93 -7.36 -3.31
N LEU A 50 11.72 -7.34 -3.89
CA LEU A 50 11.54 -7.37 -5.35
C LEU A 50 12.14 -6.13 -6.03
N LEU A 51 12.05 -4.97 -5.38
CA LEU A 51 12.54 -3.69 -5.89
C LEU A 51 14.04 -3.45 -5.58
N GLY A 52 14.67 -4.33 -4.80
CA GLY A 52 16.06 -4.15 -4.36
C GLY A 52 16.26 -2.95 -3.43
N ILE A 53 15.23 -2.58 -2.66
CA ILE A 53 15.27 -1.47 -1.70
C ILE A 53 15.14 -1.98 -0.26
N GLU A 54 15.57 -1.16 0.69
CA GLU A 54 15.47 -1.49 2.11
C GLU A 54 14.03 -1.33 2.62
N ASP A 55 13.55 -2.27 3.44
CA ASP A 55 12.18 -2.27 3.96
C ASP A 55 12.00 -1.34 5.19
N TYR A 56 12.51 -0.12 5.10
CA TYR A 56 12.32 0.90 6.14
C TYR A 56 12.02 2.26 5.52
N GLY A 57 11.45 3.15 6.32
CA GLY A 57 11.16 4.51 5.89
C GLY A 57 9.99 5.12 6.64
N LYS A 58 9.68 6.36 6.27
CA LYS A 58 8.58 7.13 6.82
C LYS A 58 7.35 7.00 5.92
N ARG A 59 6.15 6.89 6.50
CA ARG A 59 4.92 6.87 5.71
C ARG A 59 4.59 8.28 5.24
N ILE A 60 4.50 8.48 3.93
CA ILE A 60 4.16 9.80 3.35
C ILE A 60 2.78 10.32 3.80
N SER A 61 1.87 9.42 4.22
CA SER A 61 0.56 9.77 4.78
C SER A 61 0.62 10.53 6.10
N ASP A 62 1.75 10.48 6.79
CA ASP A 62 1.91 11.07 8.12
C ASP A 62 2.41 12.52 8.01
N TYR A 63 2.87 12.91 6.81
CA TYR A 63 3.44 14.22 6.48
C TYR A 63 2.56 15.00 5.51
N LYS A 64 1.22 14.93 5.65
CA LYS A 64 0.28 15.55 4.69
C LYS A 64 0.43 17.07 4.60
N SER A 65 0.77 17.73 5.71
CA SER A 65 0.99 19.17 5.80
C SER A 65 2.33 19.60 5.19
N GLU A 66 3.29 18.69 5.05
CA GLU A 66 4.63 18.98 4.54
C GLU A 66 4.69 18.75 3.04
N THR A 67 4.45 19.82 2.29
CA THR A 67 4.44 19.80 0.81
C THR A 67 5.80 19.46 0.21
N TYR A 68 6.90 19.74 0.92
CA TYR A 68 8.27 19.48 0.51
C TYR A 68 8.50 18.02 0.09
N TYR A 69 8.12 17.05 0.92
CA TYR A 69 8.33 15.62 0.58
C TYR A 69 7.56 15.21 -0.67
N ARG A 70 6.32 15.72 -0.84
CA ARG A 70 5.53 15.43 -2.04
C ARG A 70 6.16 16.02 -3.29
N GLN A 71 6.77 17.20 -3.20
CA GLN A 71 7.49 17.81 -4.32
C GLN A 71 8.75 17.01 -4.67
N CYS A 72 9.53 16.59 -3.67
CA CYS A 72 10.70 15.74 -3.89
C CYS A 72 10.34 14.41 -4.54
N ILE A 73 9.29 13.73 -4.06
CA ILE A 73 8.81 12.48 -4.67
C ILE A 73 8.36 12.71 -6.12
N LYS A 74 7.67 13.81 -6.40
CA LYS A 74 7.27 14.14 -7.78
C LYS A 74 8.47 14.35 -8.70
N LYS A 75 9.48 15.09 -8.25
CA LYS A 75 10.75 15.27 -8.98
C LYS A 75 11.46 13.95 -9.24
N GLU A 76 11.40 13.04 -8.27
CA GLU A 76 12.04 11.74 -8.42
C GLU A 76 11.29 10.84 -9.41
N MET A 77 9.95 10.87 -9.40
CA MET A 77 9.13 9.95 -10.19
C MET A 77 8.89 10.37 -11.65
N TYR A 78 8.89 11.67 -11.96
CA TYR A 78 8.47 12.20 -13.26
C TYR A 78 9.57 13.00 -13.94
N ASP A 79 9.69 12.85 -15.26
CA ASP A 79 10.55 13.70 -16.10
C ASP A 79 9.95 15.10 -16.28
N VAL A 80 8.61 15.19 -16.30
CA VAL A 80 7.86 16.46 -16.40
C VAL A 80 6.92 16.58 -15.22
N GLU A 81 7.30 17.37 -14.21
CA GLU A 81 6.54 17.56 -12.98
C GLU A 81 5.11 18.07 -13.21
N GLN A 82 4.89 18.93 -14.21
CA GLN A 82 3.55 19.48 -14.51
C GLN A 82 2.59 18.41 -15.05
N ALA A 83 3.11 17.30 -15.55
CA ALA A 83 2.34 16.17 -16.04
C ALA A 83 2.20 15.06 -14.98
N ALA A 84 2.49 15.35 -13.70
CA ALA A 84 2.34 14.38 -12.61
C ALA A 84 0.93 13.75 -12.60
N GLY A 85 0.87 12.43 -12.49
CA GLY A 85 -0.35 11.63 -12.54
C GLY A 85 -0.60 10.96 -13.90
N LYS A 86 0.14 11.32 -14.96
CA LYS A 86 0.10 10.62 -16.24
C LYS A 86 1.24 9.61 -16.33
N SER A 87 0.94 8.38 -16.75
CA SER A 87 1.97 7.34 -16.89
C SER A 87 3.01 7.67 -17.96
N ASN A 88 2.67 8.47 -18.97
CA ASN A 88 3.58 8.84 -20.05
C ASN A 88 4.64 9.89 -19.67
N SER A 89 4.54 10.50 -18.50
CA SER A 89 5.49 11.49 -17.98
C SER A 89 6.34 10.97 -16.83
N MET A 90 6.14 9.72 -16.42
CA MET A 90 6.93 9.04 -15.40
C MET A 90 8.22 8.49 -16.00
N LYS A 91 9.29 8.45 -15.19
CA LYS A 91 10.51 7.73 -15.57
C LYS A 91 10.21 6.25 -15.77
N ASP A 92 10.90 5.61 -16.71
CA ASP A 92 10.65 4.22 -17.14
C ASP A 92 10.58 3.23 -15.97
N LEU A 93 11.44 3.40 -14.96
CA LEU A 93 11.47 2.56 -13.76
C LEU A 93 10.12 2.53 -13.03
N TYR A 94 9.41 3.66 -12.96
CA TYR A 94 8.18 3.80 -12.18
C TYR A 94 6.93 3.51 -13.02
N VAL A 95 7.00 3.67 -14.35
CA VAL A 95 5.90 3.41 -15.28
C VAL A 95 5.34 1.99 -15.15
N VAL A 96 6.24 1.00 -15.07
CA VAL A 96 5.83 -0.41 -15.02
C VAL A 96 5.01 -0.69 -13.76
N LEU A 97 5.53 -0.28 -12.60
CA LEU A 97 4.84 -0.43 -11.32
C LEU A 97 3.51 0.32 -11.30
N PHE A 98 3.48 1.56 -11.79
CA PHE A 98 2.27 2.36 -11.84
C PHE A 98 1.18 1.72 -12.72
N LYS A 99 1.54 1.19 -13.89
CA LYS A 99 0.60 0.47 -14.77
C LYS A 99 0.08 -0.80 -14.12
N VAL A 100 0.95 -1.59 -13.49
CA VAL A 100 0.54 -2.80 -12.75
C VAL A 100 -0.45 -2.44 -11.65
N LEU A 101 -0.18 -1.40 -10.85
CA LEU A 101 -1.07 -0.99 -9.77
C LEU A 101 -2.44 -0.53 -10.29
N ILE A 102 -2.48 0.32 -11.33
CA ILE A 102 -3.76 0.80 -11.89
C ILE A 102 -4.57 -0.34 -12.48
N SER A 103 -3.95 -1.23 -13.25
CA SER A 103 -4.64 -2.35 -13.91
C SER A 103 -5.19 -3.40 -12.94
N ASN A 104 -4.76 -3.41 -11.68
CA ASN A 104 -5.22 -4.36 -10.65
C ASN A 104 -6.08 -3.71 -9.55
N ILE A 105 -6.22 -2.38 -9.56
CA ILE A 105 -7.03 -1.63 -8.58
C ILE A 105 -8.42 -1.25 -9.15
N ILE A 106 -8.58 -1.24 -10.49
CA ILE A 106 -9.86 -1.08 -11.20
C ILE A 106 -10.47 -2.46 -11.45
#